data_AF-K0F5H6-F1
#
_entry.id   AF-K0F5H6-F1
#
_cell.length_a   1.000
_cell.length_b   1.000
_cell.length_c   1.000
_cell.angle_alpha   90.00
_cell.angle_beta   90.00
_cell.angle_gamma   90.00
#
_symmetry.space_group_name_H-M   'P 1'
#
loop_
_entity.id
_entity.type
_entity.pdbx_description
1 polymer ?
#
loop_
_entity_poly.entity_id
_entity_poly.type
_entity_poly.pdbx_seq_one_letter_code
_entity_poly.pdbx_strand_id
1 'polypeptide(L)'
;MSSAAQAAVPDPVVLVGECVMPGDTAVTRAECGSLASGYRVVGKMDDSGRRCPADADRVREYAGESLCLDVDWVVGGCLVLAGGPRRIDCGGPDRRGGLQVLNVLFATTDVNRCALGDRGVVYQQRQFVVCVADL
;
A
#
# COMPACT_ATOMS: atom_id res chain seq x y z
N MET A 1 -43.77 0.33 10.85
CA MET A 1 -42.72 0.26 9.82
C MET A 1 -41.75 1.41 10.07
N SER A 2 -40.75 1.23 10.93
CA SER A 2 -39.72 2.25 11.12
C SER A 2 -38.59 1.97 10.14
N SER A 3 -38.59 2.73 9.05
CA SER A 3 -37.43 2.86 8.18
C SER A 3 -36.37 3.57 9.02
N ALA A 4 -35.35 2.85 9.48
CA ALA A 4 -34.14 3.48 9.96
C ALA A 4 -33.55 4.21 8.75
N ALA A 5 -33.63 5.54 8.78
CA ALA A 5 -32.80 6.36 7.93
C ALA A 5 -31.36 5.92 8.23
N GLN A 6 -30.77 5.18 7.30
CA GLN A 6 -29.33 5.08 7.22
C GLN A 6 -28.88 6.50 6.96
N ALA A 7 -28.61 7.23 8.06
CA ALA A 7 -27.79 8.42 7.99
C ALA A 7 -26.59 8.01 7.14
N ALA A 8 -26.36 8.72 6.03
CA ALA A 8 -25.16 8.56 5.24
C ALA A 8 -24.01 8.60 6.24
N VAL A 9 -23.44 7.43 6.52
CA VAL A 9 -22.24 7.35 7.34
C VAL A 9 -21.27 8.21 6.56
N PRO A 10 -20.77 9.34 7.11
CA PRO A 10 -19.76 10.11 6.41
C PRO A 10 -18.69 9.12 6.00
N ASP A 11 -18.29 9.13 4.72
CA ASP A 11 -17.28 8.21 4.19
C ASP A 11 -16.20 8.03 5.25
N PRO A 12 -15.94 6.79 5.72
CA PRO A 12 -15.11 6.60 6.90
C PRO A 12 -13.77 7.29 6.64
N VAL A 13 -13.52 8.35 7.41
CA VAL A 13 -12.29 9.13 7.31
C VAL A 13 -11.15 8.16 7.53
N VAL A 14 -10.41 7.84 6.47
CA VAL A 14 -9.25 6.97 6.58
C VAL A 14 -8.08 7.80 7.08
N LEU A 15 -7.40 7.32 8.10
CA LEU A 15 -6.32 8.04 8.77
C LEU A 15 -4.96 7.63 8.21
N VAL A 16 -3.99 8.54 8.31
CA VAL A 16 -2.60 8.20 8.05
C VAL A 16 -2.17 7.08 8.99
N GLY A 17 -1.58 6.03 8.44
CA GLY A 17 -1.18 4.82 9.14
C GLY A 17 -2.16 3.65 8.99
N GLU A 18 -3.42 3.90 8.61
CA GLU A 18 -4.38 2.84 8.30
C GLU A 18 -4.10 2.20 6.94
N CYS A 19 -4.59 0.97 6.75
CA CYS A 19 -4.51 0.27 5.49
C CYS A 19 -5.87 0.16 4.81
N VAL A 20 -5.84 0.00 3.49
CA VAL A 20 -7.03 0.00 2.63
C VAL A 20 -6.93 -1.10 1.58
N MET A 21 -8.09 -1.58 1.17
CA MET A 21 -8.20 -2.54 0.07
C MET A 21 -7.73 -1.93 -1.25
N PRO A 22 -7.20 -2.75 -2.18
CA PRO A 22 -6.98 -2.33 -3.56
C PRO A 22 -8.35 -2.11 -4.23
N GLY A 23 -8.83 -0.87 -4.24
CA GLY A 23 -10.10 -0.48 -4.86
C GLY A 23 -9.92 0.74 -5.77
N ASP A 24 -10.85 0.89 -6.72
CA ASP A 24 -10.86 2.03 -7.65
C ASP A 24 -11.87 3.10 -7.28
N THR A 25 -13.03 2.72 -6.73
CA THR A 25 -14.17 3.64 -6.56
C THR A 25 -14.42 4.07 -5.12
N ALA A 26 -14.02 3.25 -4.15
CA ALA A 26 -14.27 3.51 -2.74
C ALA A 26 -13.06 3.13 -1.90
N VAL A 27 -12.82 3.89 -0.83
CA VAL A 27 -11.85 3.49 0.19
C VAL A 27 -12.54 2.55 1.15
N THR A 28 -12.04 1.31 1.22
CA THR A 28 -12.46 0.37 2.25
C THR A 28 -11.25 0.10 3.13
N ARG A 29 -11.39 0.40 4.43
CA ARG A 29 -10.35 0.11 5.42
C ARG A 29 -10.12 -1.40 5.51
N ALA A 30 -8.86 -1.77 5.73
CA ALA A 30 -8.43 -3.14 5.96
C ALA A 30 -7.42 -3.15 7.10
N GLU A 31 -7.32 -4.27 7.81
CA GLU A 31 -6.23 -4.49 8.76
C GLU A 31 -4.91 -4.58 8.00
N CYS A 32 -3.90 -3.80 8.39
CA CYS A 32 -2.58 -3.88 7.78
C CYS A 32 -2.01 -5.31 7.93
N GLY A 33 -1.40 -5.82 6.86
CA GLY A 33 -0.91 -7.20 6.80
C GLY A 33 -1.95 -8.26 6.49
N SER A 34 -3.26 -7.96 6.55
CA SER A 34 -4.31 -8.90 6.16
C SER A 34 -4.34 -9.13 4.65
N LEU A 35 -4.92 -10.26 4.21
CA LEU A 35 -5.14 -10.58 2.79
C LEU A 35 -5.94 -9.52 2.03
N ALA A 36 -6.76 -8.74 2.73
CA ALA A 36 -7.57 -7.67 2.14
C ALA A 36 -6.77 -6.38 1.91
N SER A 37 -5.70 -6.15 2.66
CA SER A 37 -4.91 -4.92 2.56
C SER A 37 -4.01 -4.93 1.31
N GLY A 38 -4.10 -3.87 0.52
CA GLY A 38 -3.20 -3.62 -0.61
C GLY A 38 -2.30 -2.42 -0.36
N TYR A 39 -2.82 -1.37 0.27
CA TYR A 39 -2.10 -0.11 0.48
C TYR A 39 -2.17 0.35 1.93
N ARG A 40 -1.16 1.09 2.37
CA ARG A 40 -1.11 1.88 3.59
C ARG A 40 -1.21 3.37 3.25
N VAL A 41 -2.03 4.11 4.00
CA VAL A 41 -2.10 5.57 3.89
C VAL A 41 -0.89 6.18 4.57
N VAL A 42 -0.02 6.82 3.79
CA VAL A 42 1.24 7.44 4.28
C VAL A 42 1.15 8.95 4.39
N GLY A 43 0.08 9.54 3.89
CA GLY A 43 -0.19 10.95 3.99
C GLY A 43 -1.53 11.32 3.39
N LYS A 44 -1.92 12.57 3.61
CA LYS A 44 -2.99 13.24 2.90
C LYS A 44 -2.44 14.54 2.33
N MET A 45 -2.90 14.91 1.15
CA MET A 45 -2.76 16.30 0.73
C MET A 45 -3.79 17.12 1.48
N ASP A 46 -3.38 18.27 1.97
CA ASP A 46 -4.24 19.25 2.62
C ASP A 46 -4.17 20.58 1.87
N ASP A 47 -5.10 21.49 2.19
CA ASP A 47 -5.16 22.83 1.59
C ASP A 47 -3.94 23.70 1.95
N SER A 48 -3.08 23.26 2.87
CA SER A 48 -1.84 23.96 3.22
C SER A 48 -0.74 23.81 2.16
N GLY A 49 -1.03 23.08 1.07
CA GLY A 49 -0.12 22.86 -0.05
C GLY A 49 0.79 21.65 0.15
N ARG A 50 0.54 20.83 1.18
CA ARG A 50 1.26 19.56 1.38
C ARG A 50 0.90 18.61 0.25
N ARG A 51 1.90 18.24 -0.55
CA ARG A 51 1.75 17.24 -1.61
C ARG A 51 2.24 15.89 -1.12
N CYS A 52 1.69 14.82 -1.69
CA CYS A 52 2.25 13.50 -1.53
C CYS A 52 3.73 13.50 -1.94
N PRO A 53 4.58 12.71 -1.26
CA PRO A 53 5.95 12.54 -1.68
C PRO A 53 5.94 11.96 -3.11
N ALA A 54 6.92 12.36 -3.92
CA ALA A 54 6.96 11.98 -5.34
C ALA A 54 7.20 10.47 -5.54
N ASP A 55 7.65 9.78 -4.50
CA ASP A 55 7.85 8.33 -4.45
C ASP A 55 6.66 7.57 -3.83
N ALA A 56 5.50 8.21 -3.61
CA ALA A 56 4.27 7.50 -3.24
C ALA A 56 3.84 6.55 -4.36
N ASP A 57 3.47 5.31 -4.02
CA ASP A 57 3.06 4.32 -5.02
C ASP A 57 1.76 4.72 -5.74
N ARG A 58 0.88 5.43 -5.03
CA ARG A 58 -0.34 5.97 -5.61
C ARG A 58 -0.80 7.24 -4.90
N VAL A 59 -1.35 8.16 -5.68
CA VAL A 59 -2.17 9.26 -5.17
C VAL A 59 -3.60 9.01 -5.60
N ARG A 60 -4.55 9.14 -4.68
CA ARG A 60 -5.97 8.87 -4.96
C ARG A 60 -6.86 9.88 -4.28
N GLU A 61 -7.77 10.46 -5.04
CA GLU A 61 -8.82 11.31 -4.48
C GLU A 61 -10.00 10.46 -4.03
N TYR A 62 -10.44 10.68 -2.80
CA TYR A 62 -11.59 10.03 -2.20
C TYR A 62 -12.35 11.05 -1.36
N ALA A 63 -13.65 11.21 -1.65
CA ALA A 63 -14.52 12.16 -0.96
C ALA A 63 -13.94 13.59 -0.86
N GLY A 64 -13.18 14.03 -1.88
CA GLY A 64 -12.52 15.34 -1.92
C GLY A 64 -11.17 15.41 -1.19
N GLU A 65 -10.72 14.34 -0.53
CA GLU A 65 -9.38 14.25 0.05
C GLU A 65 -8.43 13.46 -0.87
N SER A 66 -7.22 13.97 -1.12
CA SER A 66 -6.19 13.20 -1.82
C SER A 66 -5.34 12.40 -0.82
N LEU A 67 -5.40 11.07 -0.90
CA LEU A 67 -4.62 10.14 -0.11
C LEU A 67 -3.31 9.79 -0.82
N CYS A 68 -2.21 9.82 -0.06
CA CYS A 68 -0.91 9.30 -0.46
C CYS A 68 -0.83 7.85 0.02
N LEU A 69 -0.64 6.93 -0.92
CA LEU A 69 -0.69 5.49 -0.66
C LEU A 69 0.64 4.85 -1.03
N ASP A 70 1.13 4.01 -0.13
CA ASP A 70 2.17 3.03 -0.44
C ASP A 70 1.60 1.63 -0.40
N VAL A 71 2.21 0.71 -1.12
CA VAL A 71 1.93 -0.72 -0.97
C VAL A 71 2.15 -1.13 0.50
N ASP A 72 1.24 -1.93 1.04
CA ASP A 72 1.35 -2.47 2.40
C ASP A 72 2.39 -3.61 2.47
N TRP A 73 3.67 -3.23 2.45
CA TRP A 73 4.78 -4.19 2.50
C TRP A 73 4.85 -4.92 3.83
N VAL A 74 4.77 -6.26 3.79
CA VAL A 74 4.92 -7.11 4.97
C VAL A 74 6.00 -8.14 4.71
N VAL A 75 7.08 -8.05 5.47
CA VAL A 75 8.20 -8.99 5.42
C VAL A 75 7.72 -10.42 5.63
N GLY A 76 8.18 -11.34 4.77
CA GLY A 76 7.74 -12.72 4.69
C GLY A 76 6.46 -12.94 3.88
N GLY A 77 5.67 -11.88 3.63
CA GLY A 77 4.45 -11.94 2.84
C GLY A 77 4.70 -11.93 1.33
N CYS A 78 3.71 -12.40 0.58
CA CYS A 78 3.73 -12.43 -0.88
C CYS A 78 2.58 -11.64 -1.48
N LEU A 79 2.84 -11.00 -2.62
CA LEU A 79 1.85 -10.20 -3.34
C LEU A 79 2.13 -10.16 -4.84
N VAL A 80 1.11 -9.81 -5.61
CA VAL A 80 1.22 -9.40 -7.01
C VAL A 80 0.98 -7.89 -7.08
N LEU A 81 1.79 -7.16 -7.86
CA LEU A 81 1.62 -5.71 -8.05
C LEU A 81 0.77 -5.35 -9.28
N ALA A 82 0.74 -6.24 -10.28
CA ALA A 82 0.02 -5.99 -11.53
C ALA A 82 -1.48 -5.82 -11.29
N GLY A 83 -2.06 -4.71 -11.76
CA GLY A 83 -3.46 -4.35 -11.51
C GLY A 83 -3.74 -3.80 -10.11
N GLY A 84 -2.72 -3.65 -9.26
CA GLY A 84 -2.84 -3.23 -7.87
C GLY A 84 -2.29 -4.31 -6.91
N PRO A 85 -1.71 -3.91 -5.77
CA PRO A 85 -1.14 -4.82 -4.80
C PRO A 85 -2.23 -5.72 -4.22
N ARG A 86 -2.08 -7.03 -4.45
CA ARG A 86 -2.96 -8.05 -3.88
C ARG A 86 -2.09 -9.12 -3.23
N ARG A 87 -2.39 -9.44 -1.97
CA ARG A 87 -1.71 -10.52 -1.26
C ARG A 87 -2.06 -11.88 -1.86
N ILE A 88 -1.08 -12.75 -1.87
CA ILE A 88 -1.20 -14.14 -2.33
C ILE A 88 -0.49 -15.07 -1.34
N ASP A 89 -0.84 -16.35 -1.37
CA ASP A 89 -0.04 -17.38 -0.73
C ASP A 89 1.26 -17.59 -1.52
N CYS A 90 2.40 -17.51 -0.83
CA CYS A 90 3.73 -17.74 -1.39
C CYS A 90 3.90 -19.14 -2.00
N GLY A 91 3.23 -20.15 -1.44
CA GLY A 91 3.21 -21.52 -1.95
C GLY A 91 2.03 -21.80 -2.89
N GLY A 92 1.16 -20.81 -3.09
CA GLY A 92 -0.11 -20.97 -3.80
C GLY A 92 0.03 -21.07 -5.32
N PRO A 93 -1.05 -21.47 -6.01
CA PRO A 93 -1.07 -21.57 -7.47
C PRO A 93 -0.91 -20.20 -8.17
N ASP A 94 -1.30 -19.12 -7.49
CA ASP A 94 -1.23 -17.74 -7.98
C ASP A 94 0.18 -17.12 -7.90
N ARG A 95 1.21 -17.87 -7.47
CA ARG A 95 2.56 -17.36 -7.25
C ARG A 95 3.23 -16.79 -8.51
N ARG A 96 2.81 -17.22 -9.70
CA ARG A 96 3.41 -16.78 -10.96
C ARG A 96 3.27 -15.26 -11.15
N GLY A 97 4.40 -14.57 -11.25
CA GLY A 97 4.43 -13.11 -11.37
C GLY A 97 4.18 -12.38 -10.04
N GLY A 98 4.10 -13.13 -8.94
CA GLY A 98 4.14 -12.59 -7.59
C GLY A 98 5.57 -12.33 -7.14
N LEU A 99 5.69 -11.67 -6.01
CA LEU A 99 6.94 -11.41 -5.32
C LEU A 99 6.78 -11.71 -3.83
N GLN A 100 7.88 -12.09 -3.18
CA GLN A 100 8.01 -12.18 -1.74
C GLN A 100 8.74 -10.95 -1.21
N VAL A 101 8.25 -10.36 -0.14
CA VAL A 101 8.93 -9.27 0.57
C VAL A 101 9.95 -9.88 1.53
N LEU A 102 11.22 -9.57 1.33
CA LEU A 102 12.32 -10.15 2.10
C LEU A 102 12.77 -9.24 3.24
N ASN A 103 12.85 -7.93 2.98
CA ASN A 103 13.30 -6.96 3.98
C ASN A 103 12.85 -5.54 3.62
N VAL A 104 12.83 -4.66 4.62
CA VAL A 104 12.69 -3.21 4.44
C VAL A 104 13.89 -2.54 5.09
N LEU A 105 14.72 -1.92 4.26
CA LEU A 105 15.94 -1.25 4.67
C LEU A 105 15.67 0.25 4.78
N PHE A 106 15.79 0.80 5.98
CA PHE A 106 15.63 2.24 6.23
C PHE A 106 16.96 2.99 6.12
N ALA A 107 16.88 4.32 6.05
CA ALA A 107 18.02 5.24 5.94
C ALA A 107 18.94 4.94 4.73
N THR A 108 18.36 4.43 3.64
CA THR A 108 19.11 4.11 2.42
C THR A 108 18.23 4.26 1.19
N THR A 109 18.87 4.59 0.07
CA THR A 109 18.29 4.51 -1.28
C THR A 109 19.09 3.57 -2.18
N ASP A 110 20.11 2.91 -1.62
CA ASP A 110 20.97 1.99 -2.33
C ASP A 110 20.30 0.62 -2.47
N VAL A 111 19.82 0.33 -3.67
CA VAL A 111 19.17 -0.94 -4.04
C VAL A 111 20.12 -2.13 -3.91
N ASN A 112 21.44 -1.91 -4.00
CA ASN A 112 22.45 -2.97 -3.91
C ASN A 112 22.66 -3.46 -2.47
N ARG A 113 21.94 -2.88 -1.49
CA ARG A 113 21.88 -3.37 -0.11
C ARG A 113 20.96 -4.57 0.05
N CYS A 114 20.11 -4.87 -0.94
CA CYS A 114 19.43 -6.16 -1.04
C CYS A 114 20.43 -7.28 -1.36
N ALA A 115 20.10 -8.54 -1.04
CA ALA A 115 21.03 -9.64 -1.30
C ALA A 115 21.18 -9.86 -2.81
N LEU A 116 22.30 -10.50 -3.21
CA LEU A 116 22.56 -10.76 -4.62
C LEU A 116 21.46 -11.66 -5.23
N GLY A 117 20.81 -11.17 -6.29
CA GLY A 117 19.70 -11.85 -6.95
C GLY A 117 18.32 -11.29 -6.58
N ASP A 118 18.23 -10.55 -5.48
CA ASP A 118 17.01 -9.86 -5.10
C ASP A 118 16.81 -8.59 -5.93
N ARG A 119 15.55 -8.19 -6.10
CA ARG A 119 15.18 -6.88 -6.63
C ARG A 119 14.88 -5.93 -5.47
N GLY A 120 14.98 -4.62 -5.70
CA GLY A 120 14.59 -3.63 -4.69
C GLY A 120 13.68 -2.55 -5.24
N VAL A 121 12.66 -2.18 -4.46
CA VAL A 121 11.79 -1.03 -4.71
C VAL A 121 12.29 0.13 -3.86
N VAL A 122 12.71 1.22 -4.50
CA VAL A 122 13.39 2.34 -3.83
C VAL A 122 12.44 3.51 -3.62
N TYR A 123 12.24 3.89 -2.37
CA TYR A 123 11.51 5.08 -1.96
C TYR A 123 12.52 6.20 -1.70
N GLN A 124 12.85 6.94 -2.75
CA GLN A 124 13.98 7.88 -2.76
C GLN A 124 13.84 9.04 -1.78
N GLN A 125 12.67 9.65 -1.66
CA GLN A 125 12.45 10.80 -0.79
C GLN A 125 12.36 10.39 0.67
N ARG A 126 11.80 9.21 0.92
CA ARG A 126 11.59 8.68 2.27
C ARG A 126 12.71 7.74 2.74
N GLN A 127 13.72 7.54 1.89
CA GLN A 127 14.98 6.84 2.18
C GLN A 127 14.79 5.44 2.75
N PHE A 128 13.95 4.64 2.07
CA PHE A 128 13.91 3.22 2.34
C PHE A 128 13.86 2.38 1.06
N VAL A 129 14.33 1.14 1.15
CA VAL A 129 14.35 0.16 0.07
C VAL A 129 13.62 -1.09 0.54
N VAL A 130 12.65 -1.54 -0.25
CA VAL A 130 11.98 -2.83 -0.02
C VAL A 130 12.65 -3.88 -0.89
N CYS A 131 13.31 -4.85 -0.28
CA CYS A 131 13.95 -5.97 -0.97
C CYS A 131 12.92 -7.07 -1.22
N VAL A 132 12.85 -7.55 -2.46
CA VAL A 132 11.87 -8.52 -2.93
C VAL A 132 12.52 -9.59 -3.81
N ALA A 133 11.97 -10.80 -3.79
CA ALA A 133 12.30 -11.88 -4.73
C ALA A 133 11.09 -12.25 -5.59
N ASP A 134 11.33 -12.59 -6.85
CA ASP A 134 10.30 -13.12 -7.74
C ASP A 134 9.92 -14.56 -7.34
N LEU A 135 8.63 -14.89 -7.49
CA LEU A 135 8.06 -16.20 -7.12
C LEU A 135 7.86 -17.15 -8.31
#